data_AF-A0A336MJP8-F1
#
_entry.id   AF-A0A336MJP8-F1
#
_cell.length_a   1.000
_cell.length_b   1.000
_cell.length_c   1.000
_cell.angle_alpha   90.00
_cell.angle_beta   90.00
_cell.angle_gamma   90.00
#
_symmetry.space_group_name_H-M   'P 1'
#
loop_
_entity.id
_entity.type
_entity.pdbx_description
1 polymer ?
#
loop_
_entity_poly.entity_id
_entity_poly.type
_entity_poly.pdbx_seq_one_letter_code
_entity_poly.pdbx_strand_id
1 'polypeptide(L)'
;MDFGYLPKSNIETGNLRTEEQLRSAIKNLQKFGGILETGVLDATTRNLIRQPRCGMPDTVENGDFSATNFRKRRRSKRYVIQGSKWDHTDITWR
;
A
#
# COMPACT_ATOMS: atom_id res chain seq x y z
N MET A 1 -8.24 -5.73 -8.18
CA MET A 1 -7.54 -4.49 -7.77
C MET A 1 -6.73 -4.85 -6.55
N ASP A 2 -5.43 -4.58 -6.56
CA ASP A 2 -4.51 -4.85 -5.46
C ASP A 2 -4.06 -3.52 -4.86
N PHE A 3 -4.20 -3.36 -3.54
CA PHE A 3 -3.89 -2.13 -2.81
C PHE A 3 -2.54 -2.21 -2.08
N GLY A 4 -1.80 -3.31 -2.23
CA GLY A 4 -0.43 -3.44 -1.72
C GLY A 4 -0.33 -3.83 -0.24
N TYR A 5 -1.40 -4.33 0.38
CA TYR A 5 -1.40 -4.77 1.79
C TYR A 5 -0.94 -6.21 2.00
N LEU A 6 -1.07 -7.06 0.98
CA LEU A 6 -0.62 -8.45 1.02
C LEU A 6 0.70 -8.59 0.24
N PRO A 7 1.59 -9.52 0.63
CA PRO A 7 2.80 -9.81 -0.15
C PRO A 7 2.45 -10.25 -1.60
N LYS A 8 3.39 -10.23 -2.52
CA LYS A 8 3.14 -10.83 -3.85
C LYS A 8 3.15 -12.36 -3.76
N SER A 9 2.36 -13.01 -4.62
CA SER A 9 2.40 -14.46 -4.79
C SER A 9 3.75 -14.89 -5.35
N ASN A 10 4.35 -15.94 -4.78
CA ASN A 10 5.53 -16.58 -5.35
C ASN A 10 5.08 -17.69 -6.33
N ILE A 11 5.86 -17.96 -7.37
CA ILE A 11 5.62 -19.02 -8.36
C ILE A 11 5.52 -20.40 -7.66
N GLU A 12 6.33 -20.64 -6.63
CA GLU A 12 6.33 -21.92 -5.89
C GLU A 12 5.10 -22.13 -5.00
N THR A 13 4.63 -21.09 -4.31
CA THR A 13 3.57 -21.18 -3.28
C THR A 13 2.24 -20.57 -3.72
N GLY A 14 2.21 -19.92 -4.88
CA GLY A 14 1.04 -19.23 -5.40
C GLY A 14 0.49 -18.20 -4.41
N ASN A 15 -0.82 -18.31 -4.14
CA ASN A 15 -1.55 -17.42 -3.24
C ASN A 15 -1.71 -17.95 -1.81
N LEU A 16 -0.90 -18.92 -1.37
CA LEU A 16 -0.98 -19.42 -0.01
C LEU A 16 -0.57 -18.33 1.00
N ARG A 17 -1.48 -17.95 1.90
CA ARG A 17 -1.27 -16.93 2.95
C ARG A 17 -1.53 -17.49 4.33
N THR A 18 -0.77 -17.02 5.30
CA THR A 18 -1.01 -17.33 6.71
C THR A 18 -2.04 -16.36 7.31
N GLU A 19 -2.70 -16.79 8.38
CA GLU A 19 -3.65 -15.95 9.11
C GLU A 19 -2.96 -14.69 9.66
N GLU A 20 -1.71 -14.81 10.11
CA GLU A 20 -0.92 -13.68 10.62
C GLU A 20 -0.64 -12.65 9.53
N GLN A 21 -0.36 -13.10 8.29
CA GLN A 21 -0.17 -12.22 7.14
C GLN A 21 -1.46 -11.45 6.83
N LEU A 22 -2.61 -12.12 6.83
CA LEU A 22 -3.90 -11.48 6.61
C LEU A 22 -4.22 -10.47 7.72
N ARG A 23 -4.00 -10.84 8.97
CA ARG A 23 -4.25 -9.99 10.13
C ARG A 23 -3.38 -8.73 10.11
N SER A 24 -2.12 -8.87 9.72
CA SER A 24 -1.19 -7.76 9.52
C SER A 24 -1.64 -6.83 8.38
N ALA A 25 -2.05 -7.41 7.25
CA ALA A 25 -2.58 -6.66 6.11
C ALA A 25 -3.82 -5.84 6.49
N ILE A 26 -4.74 -6.42 7.27
CA ILE A 26 -5.93 -5.73 7.75
C ILE A 26 -5.57 -4.56 8.67
N LYS A 27 -4.60 -4.74 9.59
CA LYS A 27 -4.13 -3.62 10.44
C LYS A 27 -3.55 -2.47 9.63
N ASN A 28 -2.76 -2.79 8.60
CA ASN A 28 -2.20 -1.76 7.72
C ASN A 28 -3.28 -1.00 6.95
N LEU A 29 -4.31 -1.69 6.46
CA LEU A 29 -5.48 -1.07 5.84
C LEU A 29 -6.23 -0.16 6.82
N GLN A 30 -6.48 -0.66 8.04
CA GLN A 30 -7.20 0.09 9.08
C GLN A 30 -6.45 1.37 9.46
N LYS A 31 -5.13 1.26 9.63
CA LYS A 31 -4.24 2.39 9.88
C LYS A 31 -4.30 3.42 8.76
N PHE A 32 -4.27 2.97 7.50
CA PHE A 32 -4.38 3.85 6.34
C PHE A 32 -5.76 4.55 6.28
N GLY A 33 -6.83 3.80 6.53
CA GLY A 33 -8.19 4.32 6.59
C GLY A 33 -8.51 5.15 7.84
N GLY A 34 -7.56 5.30 8.77
CA GLY A 34 -7.74 6.05 10.00
C GLY A 34 -8.77 5.45 10.97
N ILE A 35 -9.01 4.13 10.88
CA ILE A 35 -9.89 3.39 11.80
C ILE A 35 -9.07 2.56 12.79
N LEU A 36 -9.73 2.00 13.79
CA LEU A 36 -9.06 1.21 14.84
C LEU A 36 -8.33 -0.02 14.25
N GLU A 37 -7.06 -0.20 14.62
CA GLU A 37 -6.19 -1.29 14.14
C GLU A 37 -6.48 -2.64 14.84
N THR A 38 -7.69 -3.16 14.67
CA THR A 38 -8.12 -4.43 15.27
C THR A 38 -7.47 -5.65 14.61
N GLY A 39 -7.10 -5.54 13.34
CA GLY A 39 -6.66 -6.66 12.50
C GLY A 39 -7.78 -7.64 12.17
N VAL A 40 -9.03 -7.30 12.44
CA VAL A 40 -10.20 -8.14 12.19
C VAL A 40 -11.10 -7.47 11.16
N LEU A 41 -11.76 -8.28 10.33
CA LEU A 41 -12.69 -7.80 9.32
C LEU A 41 -14.05 -7.38 9.91
N ASP A 42 -14.03 -6.36 10.76
CA ASP A 42 -15.22 -5.78 11.39
C ASP A 42 -16.10 -5.00 10.39
N ALA A 43 -17.31 -4.60 10.81
CA ALA A 43 -18.25 -3.90 9.93
C ALA A 43 -17.67 -2.60 9.36
N THR A 44 -16.89 -1.87 10.16
CA THR A 44 -16.18 -0.65 9.76
C THR A 44 -15.13 -0.91 8.68
N THR A 45 -14.32 -1.96 8.84
CA THR A 45 -13.32 -2.38 7.86
C THR A 45 -13.98 -2.88 6.58
N ARG A 46 -15.11 -3.60 6.67
CA ARG A 46 -15.87 -4.05 5.50
C ARG A 46 -16.44 -2.87 4.71
N ASN A 47 -16.93 -1.85 5.39
CA ASN A 47 -17.39 -0.63 4.74
C ASN A 47 -16.22 0.09 4.04
N LEU A 48 -15.07 0.21 4.70
CA LEU A 48 -13.86 0.81 4.14
C LEU A 48 -13.41 0.11 2.85
N ILE A 49 -13.35 -1.23 2.84
CA ILE A 49 -12.92 -2.02 1.67
C ILE A 49 -13.88 -1.84 0.47
N ARG A 50 -15.17 -1.65 0.73
CA ARG A 50 -16.20 -1.54 -0.31
C ARG A 50 -16.30 -0.16 -0.95
N GLN A 51 -15.70 0.86 -0.35
CA GLN A 51 -15.75 2.21 -0.89
C GLN A 51 -15.04 2.28 -2.25
N PRO A 52 -15.65 2.91 -3.28
CA PRO A 52 -15.01 3.10 -4.57
C PRO A 52 -13.75 3.95 -4.40
N ARG A 53 -12.65 3.52 -5.00
CA ARG A 53 -11.33 4.12 -4.79
C ARG A 53 -10.40 3.96 -5.98
N CYS A 54 -9.28 4.69 -5.96
CA CYS A 54 -8.22 4.58 -6.96
C CYS A 54 -7.58 3.18 -6.91
N GLY A 55 -7.15 2.66 -8.07
CA GLY A 55 -6.42 1.38 -8.15
C GLY A 55 -4.93 1.47 -7.81
N MET A 56 -4.42 2.64 -7.42
CA MET A 56 -3.03 2.81 -7.00
C MET A 56 -2.83 2.17 -5.62
N PRO A 57 -1.72 1.42 -5.38
CA PRO A 57 -1.42 0.85 -4.08
C PRO A 57 -1.23 1.91 -3.00
N ASP A 58 -1.71 1.62 -1.79
CA ASP A 58 -1.64 2.54 -0.64
C ASP A 58 -0.28 2.50 0.05
N THR A 59 0.41 1.36 -0.05
CA THR A 59 1.70 1.12 0.60
C THR A 59 2.78 0.89 -0.45
N VAL A 60 3.87 1.66 -0.33
CA VAL A 60 5.00 1.64 -1.29
C VAL A 60 5.87 0.39 -1.16
N GLU A 61 5.74 -0.36 -0.06
CA GLU A 61 6.61 -1.49 0.28
C GLU A 61 6.45 -2.70 -0.68
N ASN A 62 5.30 -2.84 -1.33
CA ASN A 62 4.97 -4.03 -2.14
C ASN A 62 4.79 -3.74 -3.64
N GLY A 63 5.06 -2.51 -4.11
CA GLY A 63 4.91 -2.09 -5.50
C GLY A 63 6.26 -1.78 -6.18
N ASP A 64 6.99 -2.83 -6.59
CA ASP A 64 8.08 -2.88 -7.59
C ASP A 64 9.08 -1.72 -7.83
N PHE A 65 10.36 -2.11 -7.86
CA PHE A 65 11.56 -1.54 -8.54
C PHE A 65 11.87 -0.04 -8.51
N SER A 66 11.24 0.80 -7.68
CA SER A 66 11.81 2.14 -7.47
C SER A 66 13.15 2.03 -6.72
N ALA A 67 14.22 2.60 -7.30
CA ALA A 67 15.55 2.71 -6.68
C ALA A 67 15.54 3.41 -5.30
N THR A 68 14.42 4.01 -4.91
CA THR A 68 14.20 4.63 -3.60
C THR A 68 13.82 3.64 -2.49
N ASN A 69 13.39 2.42 -2.82
CA ASN A 69 12.98 1.39 -1.84
C ASN A 69 14.16 0.79 -1.03
N PHE A 70 15.40 1.14 -1.36
CA PHE A 70 16.60 0.59 -0.70
C PHE A 70 17.06 1.35 0.55
N ARG A 71 16.47 2.50 0.91
CA ARG A 71 16.97 3.29 2.04
C ARG A 71 16.15 3.10 3.30
N LYS A 72 16.30 1.90 3.89
CA LYS A 72 16.20 1.69 5.34
C LYS A 72 17.14 2.69 6.03
N ARG A 73 16.64 3.85 6.49
CA ARG A 73 17.08 4.58 7.70
C ARG A 73 16.40 5.96 7.86
N ARG A 74 15.45 6.00 8.80
CA ARG A 74 15.28 7.04 9.86
C ARG A 74 15.76 8.47 9.54
N ARG A 75 14.96 9.22 8.77
CA ARG A 75 14.37 10.54 9.09
C ARG A 75 13.58 10.99 7.86
N SER A 76 12.27 11.16 8.00
CA SER A 76 11.47 11.79 6.94
C SER A 76 11.99 13.21 6.74
N LYS A 77 12.38 13.56 5.51
CA LYS A 77 12.44 14.97 5.13
C LYS A 77 11.06 15.58 5.40
N ARG A 78 11.01 16.89 5.73
CA ARG A 78 9.78 17.63 6.06
C ARG A 78 8.70 17.54 4.96
N TYR A 79 9.10 17.13 3.75
CA TYR A 79 8.22 16.87 2.62
C TYR A 79 8.50 15.47 2.07
N VAL A 80 7.43 14.73 1.81
CA VAL A 80 7.50 13.47 1.05
C VAL A 80 7.68 13.88 -0.41
N ILE A 81 8.85 13.63 -1.01
CA ILE A 81 8.98 13.65 -2.48
C ILE A 81 8.30 12.35 -2.95
N GLN A 82 6.97 12.35 -2.97
CA GLN A 82 6.21 11.20 -3.41
C GLN A 82 6.16 11.25 -4.94
N GLY A 83 6.93 10.38 -5.58
CA GLY A 83 6.87 10.18 -7.03
C GLY A 83 8.08 10.69 -7.82
N SER A 84 8.03 10.38 -9.12
CA SER A 84 8.87 10.98 -10.15
C SER A 84 8.46 12.43 -10.36
N LYS A 85 9.42 13.36 -10.24
CA LYS A 85 9.22 14.76 -10.60
C LYS A 85 9.31 14.88 -12.12
N TRP A 86 8.41 15.65 -12.73
CA TRP A 86 8.58 16.06 -14.13
C TRP A 86 9.82 16.95 -14.25
N ASP A 87 10.70 16.64 -15.20
CA ASP A 87 11.91 17.43 -15.47
C ASP A 87 11.59 18.79 -16.11
N HIS A 88 10.42 18.91 -16.72
CA HIS A 88 9.88 20.12 -17.33
C HIS A 88 8.50 20.46 -16.74
N THR A 89 8.08 21.72 -16.86
CA THR A 89 6.80 22.22 -16.34
C THR A 89 5.67 22.19 -17.37
N ASP A 90 6.01 22.14 -18.66
CA ASP A 90 5.04 22.25 -19.74
C ASP A 90 4.50 20.87 -20.11
N ILE A 91 3.49 20.43 -19.36
CA ILE A 91 2.93 19.07 -19.46
C ILE A 91 1.82 19.04 -20.53
N THR A 92 1.89 18.06 -21.44
CA THR A 92 0.86 17.80 -22.47
C THR A 92 0.23 16.42 -22.28
N TRP A 93 -1.04 16.24 -22.67
CA TRP A 93 -1.79 14.97 -22.54
C TRP A 93 -2.62 14.68 -23.81
N ARG A 94 -3.01 13.42 -24.03
CA ARG A 94 -3.86 12.97 -25.15
C ARG A 94 -4.93 12.00 -24.66
#